data_AF-A0A7L2S4Q4-F1
#
_entry.id   AF-A0A7L2S4Q4-F1
#
_cell.length_a   1.000
_cell.length_b   1.000
_cell.length_c   1.000
_cell.angle_alpha   90.00
_cell.angle_beta   90.00
_cell.angle_gamma   90.00
#
_symmetry.space_group_name_H-M   'P 1'
#
loop_
_entity.id
_entity.type
_entity.pdbx_description
1 polymer ?
#
loop_
_entity_poly.entity_id
_entity_poly.type
_entity_poly.pdbx_seq_one_letter_code
_entity_poly.pdbx_strand_id
1 'polypeptide(L)'
;MLKGADASVMEQEDFASQHREMTSWDINDIKLPQHVSQTDWFQEWPDSYVKHIYSSEDKNAQRHHSSWAMRNTNNHNSRILKKSCLGVVVCGNDCSTLDGRKIYLRPAICDKARQKQQRKCCPNCNGPLRLLSCRGHGGYPVTNFWRHEGQFIFFQSKGAHDHPRPETKLEAEARRSIQKAKTAFSPTSLRLKRIQEIE
;
A
#
# COMPACT_ATOMS: atom_id res chain seq x y z
N MET A 1 14.69 57.42 -21.47
CA MET A 1 15.00 56.26 -20.61
C MET A 1 13.73 55.44 -20.51
N LEU A 2 13.68 54.33 -21.26
CA LEU A 2 12.51 53.46 -21.35
C LEU A 2 12.47 52.54 -20.13
N LYS A 3 11.34 52.53 -19.42
CA LYS A 3 11.05 51.65 -18.28
C LYS A 3 11.01 50.20 -18.75
N GLY A 4 12.02 49.41 -18.38
CA GLY A 4 11.95 47.95 -18.39
C GLY A 4 11.54 47.47 -17.00
N ALA A 5 10.25 47.17 -16.82
CA ALA A 5 9.74 46.59 -15.56
C ALA A 5 8.55 45.64 -15.78
N ASP A 6 8.29 45.20 -17.01
CA ASP A 6 7.07 44.42 -17.34
C ASP A 6 7.31 42.92 -17.59
N ALA A 7 8.57 42.49 -17.72
CA ALA A 7 8.88 41.09 -18.04
C ALA A 7 8.81 40.16 -16.82
N SER A 8 9.15 40.63 -15.61
CA SER A 8 9.26 39.76 -14.43
C SER A 8 7.92 39.40 -13.81
N VAL A 9 6.88 40.22 -14.00
CA VAL A 9 5.53 39.96 -13.46
C VAL A 9 4.81 38.92 -14.32
N MET A 10 4.98 39.00 -15.65
CA MET A 10 4.33 38.10 -16.61
C MET A 10 4.84 36.66 -16.48
N GLU A 11 6.14 36.44 -16.24
CA GLU A 11 6.70 35.10 -16.02
C GLU A 11 6.26 34.49 -14.67
N GLN A 12 6.13 35.30 -13.63
CA GLN A 12 5.77 34.82 -12.29
C GLN A 12 4.29 34.41 -12.20
N GLU A 13 3.40 35.08 -12.94
CA GLU A 13 2.00 34.67 -13.09
C GLU A 13 1.85 33.39 -13.94
N ASP A 14 2.72 33.19 -14.93
CA ASP A 14 2.72 32.00 -15.81
C ASP A 14 3.25 30.74 -15.09
N PHE A 15 4.25 30.89 -14.21
CA PHE A 15 4.67 29.79 -13.32
C PHE A 15 3.61 29.45 -12.26
N ALA A 16 2.94 30.45 -11.70
CA ALA A 16 1.88 30.25 -10.72
C ALA A 16 0.62 29.63 -11.33
N SER A 17 0.27 29.98 -12.57
CA SER A 17 -0.84 29.41 -13.32
C SER A 17 -0.56 27.97 -13.78
N GLN A 18 0.65 27.68 -14.27
CA GLN A 18 1.12 26.32 -14.60
C GLN A 18 1.15 25.41 -13.36
N HIS A 19 1.61 25.92 -12.22
CA HIS A 19 1.59 25.18 -10.95
C HIS A 19 0.14 24.91 -10.48
N ARG A 20 -0.78 25.85 -10.71
CA ARG A 20 -2.23 25.70 -10.41
C ARG A 20 -2.90 24.67 -11.33
N GLU A 21 -2.55 24.62 -12.61
CA GLU A 21 -3.01 23.57 -13.53
C GLU A 21 -2.44 22.20 -13.15
N MET A 22 -1.17 22.11 -12.73
CA MET A 22 -0.56 20.87 -12.24
C MET A 22 -1.25 20.32 -10.97
N THR A 23 -1.96 21.14 -10.19
CA THR A 23 -2.69 20.71 -8.99
C THR A 23 -4.19 20.47 -9.22
N SER A 24 -4.76 20.94 -10.33
CA SER A 24 -6.21 20.91 -10.61
C SER A 24 -6.62 19.80 -11.58
N TRP A 25 -6.10 18.59 -11.42
CA TRP A 25 -6.56 17.41 -12.18
C TRP A 25 -7.18 16.36 -11.26
N ASP A 26 -8.18 15.61 -11.74
CA ASP A 26 -8.69 14.40 -11.12
C ASP A 26 -8.37 13.19 -11.98
N ILE A 27 -8.12 12.03 -11.36
CA ILE A 27 -7.70 10.84 -12.12
C ILE A 27 -8.76 10.36 -13.14
N ASN A 28 -10.01 10.79 -12.94
CA ASN A 28 -11.15 10.46 -13.80
C ASN A 28 -11.34 11.46 -14.96
N ASP A 29 -10.56 12.54 -15.02
CA ASP A 29 -10.67 13.52 -16.11
C ASP A 29 -10.38 12.85 -17.46
N ILE A 30 -11.10 13.28 -18.50
CA ILE A 30 -10.96 12.70 -19.85
C ILE A 30 -9.50 12.83 -20.33
N LYS A 31 -8.91 14.01 -20.08
CA LYS A 31 -7.52 14.32 -20.38
C LYS A 31 -6.80 14.68 -19.09
N LEU A 32 -5.62 14.10 -18.90
CA LEU A 32 -4.70 14.46 -17.84
C LEU A 32 -3.63 15.42 -18.39
N PRO A 33 -2.95 16.21 -17.52
CA PRO A 33 -1.87 17.08 -17.94
C PRO A 33 -0.81 16.33 -18.76
N GLN A 34 -0.49 16.83 -19.96
CA GLN A 34 0.50 16.20 -20.85
C GLN A 34 1.89 16.84 -20.72
N HIS A 35 1.95 18.08 -20.24
CA HIS A 35 3.19 18.82 -20.01
C HIS A 35 3.43 18.94 -18.50
N VAL A 36 4.15 17.96 -17.96
CA VAL A 36 4.54 17.91 -16.56
C VAL A 36 6.03 18.26 -16.49
N SER A 37 6.37 19.40 -15.90
CA SER A 37 7.76 19.88 -15.81
C SER A 37 8.60 19.08 -14.81
N GLN A 38 7.97 18.55 -13.76
CA GLN A 38 8.63 17.77 -12.71
C GLN A 38 7.72 16.64 -12.23
N THR A 39 8.33 15.46 -12.03
CA THR A 39 7.65 14.30 -11.45
C THR A 39 7.95 14.17 -9.96
N ASP A 40 6.99 13.60 -9.22
CA ASP A 40 7.11 13.32 -7.80
C ASP A 40 8.05 12.14 -7.55
N TRP A 41 8.76 12.19 -6.42
CA TRP A 41 9.44 11.02 -5.86
C TRP A 41 8.42 10.01 -5.36
N PHE A 42 8.66 8.73 -5.65
CA PHE A 42 7.76 7.66 -5.26
C PHE A 42 7.44 7.67 -3.76
N GLN A 43 6.14 7.73 -3.45
CA GLN A 43 5.65 7.67 -2.07
C GLN A 43 5.24 6.25 -1.70
N GLU A 44 5.90 5.70 -0.68
CA GLU A 44 5.65 4.34 -0.21
C GLU A 44 4.36 4.23 0.62
N TRP A 45 4.03 5.30 1.34
CA TRP A 45 2.91 5.39 2.30
C TRP A 45 1.95 6.54 1.94
N PRO A 46 1.32 6.52 0.76
CA PRO A 46 0.36 7.56 0.39
C PRO A 46 -0.82 7.55 1.36
N ASP A 47 -1.25 8.72 1.79
CA ASP A 47 -2.31 8.89 2.79
C ASP A 47 -2.97 10.27 2.63
N SER A 48 -4.12 10.50 3.25
CA SER A 48 -4.77 11.84 3.34
C SER A 48 -5.03 12.51 1.99
N TYR A 49 -5.66 11.79 1.05
CA TYR A 49 -6.12 12.34 -0.24
C TYR A 49 -5.02 12.91 -1.16
N VAL A 50 -3.77 12.48 -0.99
CA VAL A 50 -2.66 12.91 -1.85
C VAL A 50 -2.84 12.51 -3.31
N LYS A 51 -2.30 13.37 -4.19
CA LYS A 51 -2.14 13.17 -5.63
C LYS A 51 -0.66 13.24 -5.97
N HIS A 52 -0.20 12.38 -6.86
CA HIS A 52 1.18 12.38 -7.35
C HIS A 52 1.20 12.07 -8.85
N ILE A 53 2.23 12.59 -9.52
CA ILE A 53 2.57 12.30 -10.90
C ILE A 53 3.97 11.69 -10.91
N TYR A 54 4.05 10.38 -11.09
CA TYR A 54 5.32 9.67 -11.16
C TYR A 54 5.82 9.55 -12.60
N SER A 55 7.14 9.48 -12.78
CA SER A 55 7.72 9.07 -14.06
C SER A 55 7.31 7.64 -14.41
N SER A 56 7.05 7.38 -15.70
CA SER A 56 6.82 6.02 -16.19
C SER A 56 8.06 5.12 -16.09
N GLU A 57 9.23 5.69 -15.82
CA GLU A 57 10.48 4.95 -15.59
C GLU A 57 10.63 4.45 -14.14
N ASP A 58 9.82 4.97 -13.20
CA ASP A 58 9.86 4.55 -11.81
C ASP A 58 9.29 3.13 -11.64
N LYS A 59 10.16 2.18 -11.28
CA LYS A 59 9.82 0.75 -11.15
C LYS A 59 8.77 0.48 -10.06
N ASN A 60 8.71 1.30 -9.01
CA ASN A 60 7.73 1.14 -7.93
C ASN A 60 6.36 1.67 -8.38
N ALA A 61 6.32 2.80 -9.08
CA ALA A 61 5.10 3.35 -9.67
C ALA A 61 4.54 2.44 -10.77
N GLN A 62 5.40 1.87 -11.64
CA GLN A 62 5.00 0.89 -12.66
C GLN A 62 4.30 -0.33 -12.06
N ARG A 63 4.76 -0.80 -10.89
CA ARG A 63 4.17 -1.92 -10.16
C ARG A 63 2.98 -1.51 -9.29
N HIS A 64 2.65 -0.22 -9.30
CA HIS A 64 1.60 0.41 -8.47
C HIS A 64 1.78 0.01 -7.00
N HIS A 65 3.04 0.11 -6.54
CA HIS A 65 3.45 -0.33 -5.22
C HIS A 65 2.86 0.58 -4.13
N SER A 66 2.69 0.01 -2.94
CA SER A 66 2.23 0.69 -1.74
C SER A 66 2.52 -0.21 -0.56
N SER A 67 3.08 0.35 0.51
CA SER A 67 3.30 -0.40 1.74
C SER A 67 2.08 -0.51 2.62
N TRP A 68 0.99 0.20 2.31
CA TRP A 68 -0.36 -0.24 2.71
C TRP A 68 -0.73 -1.57 2.05
N ALA A 69 -1.57 -2.37 2.73
CA ALA A 69 -2.05 -3.63 2.20
C ALA A 69 -3.24 -3.42 1.25
N MET A 70 -2.93 -3.03 0.02
CA MET A 70 -3.94 -2.69 -0.99
C MET A 70 -4.32 -3.91 -1.84
N ARG A 71 -5.62 -4.19 -1.98
CA ARG A 71 -6.15 -5.21 -2.91
C ARG A 71 -6.73 -4.55 -4.17
N ASN A 72 -6.66 -5.22 -5.31
CA ASN A 72 -7.36 -4.76 -6.51
C ASN A 72 -8.88 -4.72 -6.26
N THR A 73 -9.55 -3.74 -6.84
CA THR A 73 -11.00 -3.57 -6.78
C THR A 73 -11.47 -3.25 -8.19
N ASN A 74 -12.44 -4.01 -8.70
CA ASN A 74 -12.98 -3.73 -10.02
C ASN A 74 -13.77 -2.41 -10.00
N ASN A 75 -13.47 -1.53 -10.93
CA ASN A 75 -14.17 -0.27 -11.18
C ASN A 75 -14.79 -0.22 -12.59
N HIS A 76 -14.74 -1.32 -13.35
CA HIS A 76 -15.19 -1.42 -14.73
C HIS A 76 -14.53 -0.39 -15.69
N ASN A 77 -13.33 0.10 -15.34
CA ASN A 77 -12.56 1.00 -16.17
C ASN A 77 -11.11 0.48 -16.31
N SER A 78 -10.78 -0.05 -17.48
CA SER A 78 -9.46 -0.65 -17.75
C SER A 78 -8.31 0.36 -17.78
N ARG A 79 -8.60 1.67 -17.91
CA ARG A 79 -7.58 2.73 -17.90
C ARG A 79 -7.14 3.10 -16.49
N ILE A 80 -7.96 2.83 -15.48
CA ILE A 80 -7.72 3.22 -14.09
C ILE A 80 -7.66 1.97 -13.22
N LEU A 81 -6.49 1.64 -12.71
CA LEU A 81 -6.34 0.58 -11.72
C LEU A 81 -6.77 1.10 -10.34
N LYS A 82 -7.89 0.58 -9.84
CA LYS A 82 -8.39 0.87 -8.49
C LYS A 82 -7.92 -0.21 -7.50
N LYS A 83 -7.37 0.22 -6.37
CA LYS A 83 -7.00 -0.65 -5.25
C LYS A 83 -7.55 -0.12 -3.93
N SER A 84 -8.08 -0.98 -3.09
CA SER A 84 -8.65 -0.60 -1.78
C SER A 84 -7.83 -1.19 -0.63
N CYS A 85 -7.67 -0.44 0.45
CA CYS A 85 -6.96 -0.91 1.64
C CYS A 85 -7.71 -2.07 2.31
N LEU A 86 -6.95 -3.05 2.79
CA LEU A 86 -7.48 -4.15 3.60
C LEU A 86 -7.51 -3.83 5.09
N GLY A 87 -6.70 -2.89 5.55
CA GLY A 87 -6.42 -2.67 6.97
C GLY A 87 -5.12 -3.31 7.44
N VAL A 88 -5.12 -3.80 8.67
CA VAL A 88 -3.95 -4.38 9.35
C VAL A 88 -4.37 -5.55 10.23
N VAL A 89 -3.54 -6.59 10.33
CA VAL A 89 -3.78 -7.72 11.24
C VAL A 89 -3.07 -7.46 12.56
N VAL A 90 -3.82 -7.49 13.65
CA VAL A 90 -3.35 -7.18 15.01
C VAL A 90 -3.58 -8.36 15.95
N CYS A 91 -2.92 -8.34 17.11
CA CYS A 91 -3.19 -9.28 18.18
C CYS A 91 -4.57 -8.99 18.80
N GLY A 92 -5.41 -10.02 18.97
CA GLY A 92 -6.69 -9.91 19.66
C GLY A 92 -6.53 -9.62 21.16
N ASN A 93 -5.43 -10.09 21.77
CA ASN A 93 -5.10 -9.81 23.18
C ASN A 93 -4.35 -8.49 23.37
N ASP A 94 -4.20 -7.69 22.31
CA ASP A 94 -3.49 -6.40 22.34
C ASP A 94 -2.07 -6.49 22.96
N CYS A 95 -1.38 -7.61 22.75
CA CYS A 95 -0.06 -7.82 23.35
C CYS A 95 0.99 -6.83 22.83
N SER A 96 1.98 -6.54 23.67
CA SER A 96 3.21 -5.85 23.29
C SER A 96 4.40 -6.81 23.38
N THR A 97 5.43 -6.58 22.56
CA THR A 97 6.73 -7.24 22.68
C THR A 97 7.48 -6.73 23.92
N LEU A 98 8.60 -7.38 24.27
CA LEU A 98 9.43 -6.98 25.43
C LEU A 98 9.96 -5.54 25.34
N ASP A 99 10.21 -5.06 24.13
CA ASP A 99 10.58 -3.68 23.80
C ASP A 99 9.37 -2.73 23.68
N GLY A 100 8.18 -3.18 24.10
CA GLY A 100 6.96 -2.37 24.16
C GLY A 100 6.27 -2.14 22.80
N ARG A 101 6.75 -2.76 21.72
CA ARG A 101 6.19 -2.57 20.37
C ARG A 101 4.94 -3.44 20.16
N LYS A 102 3.98 -2.90 19.40
CA LYS A 102 2.78 -3.63 18.99
C LYS A 102 3.05 -4.45 17.72
N ILE A 103 2.30 -5.52 17.53
CA ILE A 103 2.39 -6.39 16.36
C ILE A 103 1.39 -5.96 15.29
N TYR A 104 1.90 -5.48 14.15
CA TYR A 104 1.10 -5.04 13.00
C TYR A 104 1.45 -5.86 11.76
N LEU A 105 0.77 -6.99 11.57
CA LEU A 105 1.04 -7.90 10.46
C LEU A 105 0.34 -7.43 9.19
N ARG A 106 0.99 -7.66 8.04
CA ARG A 106 0.43 -7.35 6.72
C ARG A 106 -0.67 -8.34 6.39
N PRO A 107 -1.92 -7.89 6.13
CA PRO A 107 -2.97 -8.76 5.64
C PRO A 107 -2.57 -9.42 4.32
N ALA A 108 -2.87 -10.71 4.17
CA ALA A 108 -2.73 -11.40 2.90
C ALA A 108 -3.72 -10.82 1.87
N ILE A 109 -3.24 -10.56 0.65
CA ILE A 109 -4.06 -9.96 -0.41
C ILE A 109 -5.15 -10.93 -0.87
N CYS A 110 -4.82 -12.21 -1.04
CA CYS A 110 -5.79 -13.25 -1.39
C CYS A 110 -6.74 -13.53 -0.21
N ASP A 111 -8.04 -13.56 -0.47
CA ASP A 111 -9.08 -13.75 0.53
C ASP A 111 -8.94 -15.09 1.27
N LYS A 112 -8.73 -16.20 0.52
CA LYS A 112 -8.51 -17.53 1.11
C LYS A 112 -7.26 -17.57 2.00
N ALA A 113 -6.18 -16.90 1.59
CA ALA A 113 -4.96 -16.81 2.39
C ALA A 113 -5.16 -15.94 3.64
N ARG A 114 -5.96 -14.87 3.55
CA ARG A 114 -6.27 -13.96 4.67
C ARG A 114 -7.16 -14.63 5.72
N GLN A 115 -8.13 -15.45 5.29
CA GLN A 115 -8.90 -16.29 6.21
C GLN A 115 -8.00 -17.27 6.97
N LYS A 116 -7.07 -17.93 6.26
CA LYS A 116 -6.07 -18.80 6.89
C LYS A 116 -5.15 -18.04 7.86
N GLN A 117 -4.75 -16.81 7.50
CA GLN A 117 -3.91 -15.97 8.35
C GLN A 117 -4.58 -15.61 9.68
N GLN A 118 -5.87 -15.24 9.65
CA GLN A 118 -6.61 -14.88 10.87
C GLN A 118 -6.83 -16.07 11.83
N ARG A 119 -6.78 -17.30 11.32
CA ARG A 119 -6.82 -18.52 12.13
C ARG A 119 -5.47 -18.90 12.75
N LYS A 120 -4.38 -18.21 12.40
CA LYS A 120 -3.07 -18.42 13.02
C LYS A 120 -2.98 -17.69 14.34
N CYS A 121 -2.08 -18.14 15.19
CA CYS A 121 -1.76 -17.47 16.44
C CYS A 121 -0.80 -16.29 16.25
N CYS A 122 -0.89 -15.32 17.16
CA CYS A 122 0.02 -14.20 17.28
C CYS A 122 1.47 -14.71 17.45
N PRO A 123 2.45 -14.20 16.69
CA PRO A 123 3.84 -14.66 16.80
C PRO A 123 4.53 -14.24 18.11
N ASN A 124 3.91 -13.35 18.91
CA ASN A 124 4.46 -12.87 20.18
C ASN A 124 3.89 -13.63 21.38
N CYS A 125 2.56 -13.65 21.54
CA CYS A 125 1.90 -14.23 22.72
C CYS A 125 1.09 -15.50 22.45
N ASN A 126 1.11 -16.04 21.22
CA ASN A 126 0.26 -17.14 20.77
C ASN A 126 -1.26 -16.91 20.90
N GLY A 127 -1.71 -15.69 21.20
CA GLY A 127 -3.13 -15.33 21.22
C GLY A 127 -3.78 -15.27 19.84
N PRO A 128 -5.10 -15.03 19.76
CA PRO A 128 -5.81 -14.93 18.49
C PRO A 128 -5.35 -13.71 17.68
N LEU A 129 -5.38 -13.84 16.34
CA LEU A 129 -5.18 -12.71 15.42
C LEU A 129 -6.54 -12.19 14.94
N ARG A 130 -6.65 -10.87 14.78
CA ARG A 130 -7.85 -10.23 14.21
C ARG A 130 -7.48 -9.24 13.11
N LEU A 131 -8.33 -9.12 12.09
CA LEU A 131 -8.20 -8.08 11.06
C LEU A 131 -8.90 -6.80 11.54
N LEU A 132 -8.14 -5.72 11.68
CA LEU A 132 -8.67 -4.38 11.81
C LEU A 132 -8.82 -3.79 10.40
N SER A 133 -10.05 -3.76 9.88
CA SER A 133 -10.34 -3.27 8.52
C SER A 133 -10.23 -1.76 8.43
N CYS A 134 -9.71 -1.26 7.31
CA CYS A 134 -9.67 0.17 7.02
C CYS A 134 -11.07 0.74 6.72
N ARG A 135 -11.41 1.87 7.33
CA ARG A 135 -12.67 2.61 7.14
C ARG A 135 -12.47 4.12 6.98
N GLY A 136 -11.23 4.51 6.66
CA GLY A 136 -10.73 5.88 6.52
C GLY A 136 -11.36 6.77 5.45
N HIS A 137 -12.38 6.31 4.74
CA HIS A 137 -13.07 7.09 3.70
C HIS A 137 -14.59 7.00 3.90
N GLY A 138 -15.14 7.80 4.81
CA GLY A 138 -16.58 7.84 5.07
C GLY A 138 -17.16 6.48 5.51
N GLY A 139 -16.39 5.69 6.26
CA GLY A 139 -16.75 4.33 6.66
C GLY A 139 -16.31 3.23 5.69
N TYR A 140 -15.86 3.60 4.48
CA TYR A 140 -15.31 2.69 3.48
C TYR A 140 -13.77 2.66 3.51
N PRO A 141 -13.13 1.61 2.96
CA PRO A 141 -11.68 1.56 2.91
C PRO A 141 -11.08 2.68 2.04
N VAL A 142 -9.91 3.18 2.47
CA VAL A 142 -9.08 4.08 1.65
C VAL A 142 -8.78 3.44 0.31
N THR A 143 -8.84 4.22 -0.75
CA THR A 143 -8.68 3.74 -2.13
C THR A 143 -7.58 4.48 -2.86
N ASN A 144 -6.75 3.75 -3.59
CA ASN A 144 -5.76 4.27 -4.51
C ASN A 144 -6.21 4.04 -5.96
N PHE A 145 -5.92 5.01 -6.79
CA PHE A 145 -6.17 4.99 -8.22
C PHE A 145 -4.85 5.23 -8.93
N TRP A 146 -4.60 4.44 -9.97
CA TRP A 146 -3.42 4.56 -10.81
C TRP A 146 -3.84 4.62 -12.27
N ARG A 147 -3.29 5.56 -13.03
CA ARG A 147 -3.53 5.70 -14.47
C ARG A 147 -2.23 5.99 -15.18
N HIS A 148 -1.93 5.20 -16.21
CA HIS A 148 -0.77 5.41 -17.08
C HIS A 148 -1.19 6.34 -18.21
N GLU A 149 -0.41 7.38 -18.48
CA GLU A 149 -0.65 8.33 -19.56
C GLU A 149 0.70 8.80 -20.13
N GLY A 150 1.07 8.27 -21.30
CA GLY A 150 2.34 8.59 -21.96
C GLY A 150 3.56 8.28 -21.07
N GLN A 151 4.33 9.32 -20.75
CA GLN A 151 5.55 9.23 -19.94
C GLN A 151 5.30 9.32 -18.43
N PHE A 152 4.03 9.36 -18.00
CA PHE A 152 3.67 9.60 -16.61
C PHE A 152 2.71 8.53 -16.07
N ILE A 153 2.76 8.34 -14.75
CA ILE A 153 1.85 7.50 -13.98
C ILE A 153 1.19 8.40 -12.95
N PHE A 154 -0.08 8.69 -13.17
CA PHE A 154 -0.91 9.48 -12.27
C PHE A 154 -1.41 8.60 -11.13
N PHE A 155 -1.30 9.14 -9.92
CA PHE A 155 -1.72 8.51 -8.69
C PHE A 155 -2.66 9.43 -7.91
N GLN A 156 -3.78 8.90 -7.44
CA GLN A 156 -4.65 9.61 -6.51
C GLN A 156 -5.11 8.67 -5.40
N SER A 157 -5.07 9.14 -4.16
CA SER A 157 -5.68 8.46 -3.02
C SER A 157 -6.99 9.14 -2.61
N LYS A 158 -7.93 8.37 -2.05
CA LYS A 158 -9.17 8.85 -1.45
C LYS A 158 -9.34 8.25 -0.07
N GLY A 159 -9.37 9.11 0.95
CA GLY A 159 -9.44 8.75 2.36
C GLY A 159 -8.14 9.01 3.12
N ALA A 160 -8.22 8.85 4.43
CA ALA A 160 -7.09 8.87 5.35
C ALA A 160 -7.10 7.59 6.19
N HIS A 161 -5.98 6.87 6.25
CA HIS A 161 -5.93 5.56 6.92
C HIS A 161 -6.20 5.69 8.44
N ASP A 162 -7.19 4.95 8.93
CA ASP A 162 -7.71 4.96 10.30
C ASP A 162 -7.15 3.79 11.15
N HIS A 163 -6.02 3.24 10.74
CA HIS A 163 -5.39 2.10 11.37
C HIS A 163 -3.86 2.22 11.29
N PRO A 164 -3.10 1.57 12.19
CA PRO A 164 -1.65 1.62 12.14
C PRO A 164 -1.10 0.99 10.86
N ARG A 165 0.10 1.44 10.48
CA ARG A 165 0.85 0.91 9.33
C ARG A 165 1.14 -0.57 9.55
N PRO A 166 0.75 -1.46 8.61
CA PRO A 166 1.22 -2.85 8.65
C PRO A 166 2.73 -2.92 8.37
N GLU A 167 3.34 -4.08 8.62
CA GLU A 167 4.64 -4.39 8.02
C GLU A 167 4.59 -4.23 6.49
N THR A 168 5.69 -3.79 5.90
CA THR A 168 5.88 -3.65 4.45
C THR A 168 5.76 -5.01 3.76
N LYS A 169 5.65 -5.00 2.43
CA LYS A 169 5.65 -6.25 1.65
C LYS A 169 6.91 -7.08 1.91
N LEU A 170 8.07 -6.43 1.96
CA LEU A 170 9.37 -7.08 2.13
C LEU A 170 9.52 -7.69 3.54
N GLU A 171 9.13 -6.96 4.58
CA GLU A 171 9.13 -7.47 5.96
C GLU A 171 8.21 -8.69 6.10
N ALA A 172 7.00 -8.63 5.51
CA ALA A 172 6.07 -9.75 5.50
C ALA A 172 6.64 -10.98 4.78
N GLU A 173 7.40 -10.79 3.70
CA GLU A 173 8.07 -11.86 2.96
C GLU A 173 9.20 -12.47 3.78
N ALA A 174 10.07 -11.65 4.38
CA ALA A 174 11.15 -12.10 5.25
C ALA A 174 10.62 -12.95 6.42
N ARG A 175 9.58 -12.47 7.11
CA ARG A 175 8.94 -13.20 8.21
C ARG A 175 8.36 -14.55 7.76
N ARG A 176 7.71 -14.61 6.60
CA ARG A 176 7.19 -15.87 6.04
C ARG A 176 8.30 -16.86 5.70
N SER A 177 9.41 -16.38 5.14
CA SER A 177 10.57 -17.23 4.83
C SER A 177 11.19 -17.85 6.07
N ILE A 178 11.37 -17.06 7.13
CA ILE A 178 11.88 -17.56 8.43
C ILE A 178 10.94 -18.61 9.04
N GLN A 179 9.62 -18.38 8.98
CA GLN A 179 8.65 -19.34 9.51
C GLN A 179 8.68 -20.67 8.74
N LYS A 180 8.83 -20.62 7.41
CA LYS A 180 8.98 -21.83 6.58
C LYS A 180 10.25 -22.60 6.91
N ALA A 181 11.38 -21.91 7.10
CA ALA A 181 12.63 -22.55 7.51
C ALA A 181 12.46 -23.27 8.85
N LYS A 182 11.89 -22.61 9.88
CA LYS A 182 11.66 -23.24 11.20
C LYS A 182 10.78 -24.50 11.13
N THR A 183 9.76 -24.51 10.27
CA THR A 183 8.93 -25.70 10.06
C THR A 183 9.64 -26.82 9.30
N ALA A 184 10.59 -26.48 8.41
CA ALA A 184 11.38 -27.46 7.67
C ALA A 184 12.48 -28.12 8.52
N PHE A 185 13.01 -27.39 9.51
CA PHE A 185 14.05 -27.87 10.43
C PHE A 185 13.51 -28.51 11.72
N SER A 186 12.20 -28.75 11.85
CA SER A 186 11.64 -29.49 12.99
C SER A 186 11.80 -31.00 12.76
N PRO A 187 12.61 -31.75 13.54
CA PRO A 187 12.89 -33.17 13.29
C PRO A 187 11.80 -34.12 13.84
N THR A 188 10.60 -33.64 14.18
CA THR A 188 9.55 -34.44 14.80
C THR A 188 8.49 -34.90 13.79
N SER A 189 8.86 -35.83 12.90
CA SER A 189 7.88 -36.65 12.16
C SER A 189 8.40 -38.02 11.69
N LEU A 190 9.59 -38.48 12.07
CA LEU A 190 10.13 -39.78 11.65
C LEU A 190 10.07 -40.88 12.72
N ARG A 191 9.14 -40.83 13.69
CA ARG A 191 9.10 -41.83 14.76
C ARG A 191 7.70 -42.25 15.24
N LEU A 192 6.80 -42.60 14.33
CA LEU A 192 5.52 -43.24 14.70
C LEU A 192 4.97 -44.22 13.64
N LYS A 193 5.84 -44.89 12.86
CA LYS A 193 5.46 -46.01 11.98
C LYS A 193 6.38 -47.23 12.12
N ARG A 194 6.73 -47.63 13.34
CA ARG A 194 7.50 -48.87 13.54
C ARG A 194 7.20 -49.61 14.85
N ILE A 195 5.93 -49.67 15.26
CA ILE A 195 5.47 -50.61 16.31
C ILE A 195 4.03 -51.05 15.95
N GLN A 196 3.89 -51.83 14.88
CA GLN A 196 2.67 -52.61 14.63
C GLN A 196 2.97 -53.87 13.80
N GLU A 197 4.11 -54.49 14.08
CA GLU A 197 4.37 -55.89 13.74
C GLU A 197 5.11 -56.47 14.95
N ILE A 198 4.34 -57.14 15.82
CA ILE A 198 4.64 -58.27 16.71
C ILE A 198 3.43 -58.30 17.67
N GLU A 199 2.37 -58.93 17.19
CA GLU A 199 1.57 -59.95 17.89
C GLU A 199 0.69 -60.66 16.84
#